data_AF-A0A349HFW3-F1
#
_entry.id   AF-A0A349HFW3-F1
#
_cell.length_a   1.000
_cell.length_b   1.000
_cell.length_c   1.000
_cell.angle_alpha   90.00
_cell.angle_beta   90.00
_cell.angle_gamma   90.00
#
_symmetry.space_group_name_H-M   'P 1'
#
loop_
_entity.id
_entity.type
_entity.pdbx_description
1 polymer ?
#
loop_
_entity_poly.entity_id
_entity_poly.type
_entity_poly.pdbx_seq_one_letter_code
_entity_poly.pdbx_strand_id
1 'polypeptide(L)' 'MTKETNNEMLTLIEKALKRSALQARETALQTNTPIVIKVDGKVQHVKVTEQDIKEYRESIKDAL' A
#
# COMPACT_ATOMS: atom_id res chain seq x y z
N MET A 1 -25.51 5.54 12.36
CA MET A 1 -24.70 5.64 11.13
C MET A 1 -25.55 5.15 9.97
N THR A 2 -25.63 5.92 8.89
CA THR A 2 -26.34 5.52 7.66
C THR A 2 -25.41 4.67 6.80
N LYS A 3 -25.97 3.90 5.85
CA LYS A 3 -25.17 3.08 4.91
C LYS A 3 -24.19 3.93 4.08
N GLU A 4 -24.56 5.17 3.77
CA GLU A 4 -23.72 6.11 3.01
C GLU A 4 -22.47 6.53 3.77
N THR A 5 -22.61 6.89 5.05
CA THR A 5 -21.46 7.23 5.91
C THR A 5 -20.48 6.07 6.07
N ASN A 6 -20.98 4.83 6.13
CA ASN A 6 -20.12 3.65 6.21
C ASN A 6 -19.33 3.43 4.90
N ASN A 7 -19.94 3.68 3.74
CA ASN A 7 -19.28 3.53 2.44
C ASN A 7 -18.20 4.60 2.21
N GLU A 8 -18.45 5.84 2.63
CA GLU A 8 -17.45 6.91 2.60
C GLU A 8 -16.26 6.58 3.51
N MET A 9 -16.52 6.11 4.73
CA MET A 9 -15.47 5.72 5.67
C MET A 9 -14.61 4.58 5.12
N LEU A 10 -15.23 3.55 4.52
CA LEU A 10 -14.51 2.45 3.89
C LEU A 10 -13.62 2.93 2.74
N THR A 11 -14.13 3.87 1.92
CA THR A 11 -13.36 4.46 0.82
C THR A 11 -12.15 5.23 1.34
N LEU A 12 -12.31 6.01 2.41
CA LEU A 12 -11.20 6.74 3.03
C LEU A 12 -10.15 5.80 3.62
N ILE A 13 -10.57 4.73 4.29
CA ILE A 13 -9.68 3.70 4.83
C ILE A 13 -8.90 3.03 3.71
N GLU A 14 -9.57 2.65 2.61
CA GLU A 14 -8.92 2.02 1.47
C GLU A 14 -7.84 2.94 0.87
N LYS A 15 -8.16 4.23 0.67
CA LYS A 15 -7.19 5.22 0.16
C LYS A 15 -6.01 5.39 1.09
N ALA A 16 -6.24 5.48 2.41
CA ALA A 16 -5.19 5.58 3.40
C ALA A 16 -4.25 4.36 3.36
N LEU A 17 -4.80 3.15 3.32
CA LEU A 17 -4.03 1.91 3.25
C LEU A 17 -3.17 1.84 1.97
N LYS A 18 -3.72 2.22 0.81
CA LYS A 18 -2.98 2.30 -0.45
C LYS A 18 -1.81 3.28 -0.37
N ARG A 19 -2.03 4.48 0.18
CA ARG A 19 -0.96 5.49 0.39
C ARG A 19 0.13 4.98 1.32
N SER A 20 -0.24 4.38 2.46
CA SER A 20 0.73 3.80 3.39
C SER A 20 1.56 2.68 2.77
N ALA A 21 0.93 1.84 1.93
CA ALA A 21 1.64 0.78 1.22
C ALA A 21 2.62 1.31 0.15
N LEU A 22 2.31 2.43 -0.50
CA LEU A 22 3.24 3.13 -1.41
C LEU A 22 4.42 3.70 -0.63
N GLN A 23 4.17 4.40 0.47
CA GLN A 23 5.22 4.99 1.32
C GLN A 23 6.18 3.92 1.87
N ALA A 24 5.65 2.75 2.28
CA ALA A 24 6.46 1.63 2.72
C ALA A 24 7.40 1.11 1.61
N ARG A 25 6.93 1.08 0.35
CA ARG A 25 7.74 0.69 -0.82
C ARG A 25 8.85 1.69 -1.12
N GLU A 26 8.52 2.96 -1.09
CA GLU A 26 9.50 4.03 -1.29
C GLU A 26 10.60 3.99 -0.21
N THR A 27 10.20 3.79 1.05
CA THR A 27 11.14 3.68 2.17
C THR A 27 12.03 2.43 2.04
N ALA A 28 11.44 1.29 1.67
CA ALA A 28 12.17 0.04 1.44
C ALA A 28 13.23 0.19 0.35
N LEU A 29 12.88 0.84 -0.78
CA LEU A 29 13.82 1.13 -1.86
C LEU A 29 14.93 2.08 -1.39
N GLN A 30 14.58 3.20 -0.75
CA GLN A 30 15.54 4.20 -0.27
C GLN A 30 16.54 3.64 0.74
N THR A 31 16.09 2.73 1.59
CA THR A 31 16.94 2.10 2.63
C THR A 31 17.60 0.81 2.13
N ASN A 32 17.33 0.37 0.90
CA ASN A 32 17.74 -0.92 0.36
C ASN A 32 17.40 -2.10 1.30
N THR A 33 16.22 -2.02 1.93
CA THR A 33 15.69 -3.06 2.82
C THR A 33 14.46 -3.73 2.20
N PRO A 34 14.22 -5.03 2.45
CA PRO A 34 12.99 -5.68 1.99
C PRO A 34 11.79 -5.26 2.84
N ILE A 35 10.61 -5.23 2.24
CA ILE A 35 9.36 -5.19 2.99
C ILE A 35 9.10 -6.57 3.59
N VAL A 36 8.76 -6.61 4.87
CA VAL A 36 8.34 -7.83 5.56
C VAL A 36 6.82 -7.84 5.66
N ILE A 37 6.16 -8.82 5.05
CA ILE A 37 4.70 -9.00 5.13
C ILE A 37 4.37 -10.41 5.62
N LYS A 38 3.21 -10.56 6.27
CA LYS A 38 2.67 -11.86 6.67
C LYS A 38 1.46 -12.17 5.81
N VAL A 39 1.54 -13.23 5.01
CA VAL A 39 0.47 -13.70 4.12
C VAL A 39 0.19 -15.16 4.48
N ASP A 40 -1.07 -15.48 4.78
CA ASP A 40 -1.51 -16.83 5.17
C ASP A 40 -0.66 -17.46 6.29
N GLY A 41 -0.31 -16.65 7.29
CA GLY A 41 0.51 -17.08 8.42
C GLY A 41 2.02 -17.11 8.16
N LYS A 42 2.46 -16.98 6.90
CA LYS A 42 3.88 -17.05 6.51
C LYS A 42 4.49 -15.66 6.35
N VAL A 43 5.69 -15.49 6.89
CA VAL A 43 6.48 -14.27 6.70
C VAL A 43 7.14 -14.32 5.32
N GLN A 44 6.99 -13.25 4.56
CA GLN A 44 7.62 -13.07 3.26
C GLN A 44 8.44 -11.78 3.26
N HIS A 45 9.63 -11.85 2.65
CA HIS A 45 10.50 -10.71 2.41
C HIS A 45 10.42 -10.32 0.92
N VAL A 46 9.93 -9.12 0.65
CA VAL A 46 9.71 -8.63 -0.71
C VAL A 46 10.71 -7.51 -0.98
N LYS A 47 11.62 -7.74 -1.94
CA LYS A 47 12.51 -6.69 -2.43
C LYS A 47 11.73 -5.79 -3.38
N VAL A 48 11.85 -4.48 -3.19
CA VAL A 48 11.17 -3.48 -4.00
C VAL A 48 12.16 -2.88 -4.99
N THR A 49 11.72 -2.72 -6.23
CA THR A 49 12.43 -2.03 -7.30
C THR A 49 11.75 -0.71 -7.65
N GLU A 50 12.44 0.14 -8.41
CA GLU A 50 11.85 1.37 -8.96
C GLU A 50 10.63 1.09 -9.86
N GLN A 51 10.68 0.00 -10.63
CA GLN A 51 9.57 -0.42 -11.48
C GLN A 51 8.34 -0.79 -10.64
N ASP A 52 8.52 -1.51 -9.53
CA ASP A 52 7.41 -1.86 -8.63
C ASP A 52 6.73 -0.62 -8.05
N ILE A 53 7.51 0.42 -7.68
CA ILE A 53 6.97 1.68 -7.18
C ILE A 53 6.16 2.38 -8.27
N LYS A 54 6.70 2.45 -9.49
CA LYS A 54 6.04 3.09 -10.62
C LYS A 54 4.70 2.42 -10.95
N GLU A 55 4.70 1.09 -11.05
CA GLU A 55 3.50 0.30 -11.31
C GLU A 55 2.48 0.46 -10.17
N TYR A 56 2.93 0.41 -8.92
CA TYR A 56 2.05 0.57 -7.78
C TYR A 56 1.43 1.97 -7.73
N ARG A 57 2.22 3.02 -7.98
CA ARG A 57 1.76 4.40 -8.01
C ARG A 57 0.68 4.63 -9.08
N GLU A 58 0.85 4.07 -10.27
CA GLU A 58 -0.20 4.11 -11.30
C GLU A 58 -1.46 3.32 -10.87
N SER A 59 -1.30 2.15 -10.24
CA SER A 59 -2.43 1.33 -9.77
C SER A 59 -3.28 2.01 -8.69
N ILE A 60 -2.72 2.97 -7.96
CA ILE A 60 -3.41 3.69 -6.88
C ILE A 60 -3.69 5.17 -7.21
N LYS A 61 -3.63 5.56 -8.48
CA LYS A 61 -3.75 6.98 -8.89
C LYS A 61 -5.02 7.67 -8.37
N ASP A 62 -6.15 6.98 -8.33
CA ASP A 62 -7.42 7.49 -7.78
C ASP A 62 -7.45 7.63 -6.26
N ALA A 63 -6.45 7.03 -5.61
CA ALA A 63 -6.22 7.10 -4.18
C ALA A 63 -5.14 8.11 -3.80
N LEU A 64 -4.33 8.67 -4.72
CA LEU A 64 -3.38 9.75 -4.44
C LEU A 64 -4.11 11.08 -4.19
#